data_AF-A0A2N0LK59-F1
#
_entry.id   AF-A0A2N0LK59-F1
#
_cell.length_a   1.000
_cell.length_b   1.000
_cell.length_c   1.000
_cell.angle_alpha   90.00
_cell.angle_beta   90.00
_cell.angle_gamma   90.00
#
_symmetry.space_group_name_H-M   'P 1'
#
loop_
_entity.id
_entity.type
_entity.pdbx_description
1 polymer ?
#
loop_
_entity_poly.entity_id
_entity_poly.type
_entity_poly.pdbx_seq_one_letter_code
_entity_poly.pdbx_strand_id
1 'polypeptide(L)'
;MRVSEIAFGVPVPPRQCSVLDWLARETADRLPSGEELVRLVITESNTEVYECEATIYQAGADSHRISPGLAMDFCRRQSENTGQFNAAMLIPTGIGAAIGGHAGDATPVAQLLASVCDTLIVHPNVVNASDINEMPANALYVEGSVLCRLIMGTIGLQPVRSNRVLVLMHPHRDRIFTDLTINAVNAARASYGLNCPGIIELESQLVMSPAFTGSERAAGSVEGLDHLFHLLDKHRADYDAVAIASVISTPLHYYSDYFWSGGDMVNPWGGVESMLTHTISSLYDLPSAHAPMLESQDVLDIETGVVDPRMAAEVISVSFLQCVLKGLQRSPRIVTDRETMREPGVLTARDVSCLVIPDHCLGLPTFAALEQGIPVIAVKENKNLMQNDLSALPWAKGQLHTVENYWEAAGVLSALRAGIDPSSVRRPLRSVPVEKSRTPSALTGA
;
A
#
# COMPACT_ATOMS: atom_id res chain seq x y z
N MET A 1 -22.44 3.34 -8.05
CA MET A 1 -21.48 2.39 -7.40
C MET A 1 -20.99 2.97 -6.07
N ARG A 2 -20.55 2.11 -5.14
CA ARG A 2 -20.06 2.53 -3.82
C ARG A 2 -18.86 1.71 -3.36
N VAL A 3 -17.90 2.36 -2.71
CA VAL A 3 -16.83 1.72 -1.94
C VAL A 3 -17.01 2.13 -0.48
N SER A 4 -16.94 1.20 0.46
CA SER A 4 -17.08 1.49 1.89
C SER A 4 -16.27 0.52 2.74
N GLU A 5 -16.07 0.87 4.01
CA GLU A 5 -15.44 -0.01 4.99
C GLU A 5 -16.51 -0.76 5.81
N ILE A 6 -16.29 -2.05 6.06
CA ILE A 6 -17.06 -2.86 7.01
C ILE A 6 -16.11 -3.50 8.03
N ALA A 7 -16.65 -3.88 9.19
CA ALA A 7 -15.92 -4.58 10.22
C ALA A 7 -16.61 -5.89 10.59
N PHE A 8 -15.82 -6.93 10.87
CA PHE A 8 -16.31 -8.23 11.31
C PHE A 8 -15.20 -9.04 12.00
N GLY A 9 -15.59 -9.96 12.87
CA GLY A 9 -14.67 -10.94 13.48
C GLY A 9 -14.66 -12.27 12.72
N VAL A 10 -13.49 -12.87 12.56
CA VAL A 10 -13.30 -14.26 12.09
C VAL A 10 -12.60 -15.07 13.18
N PRO A 11 -12.89 -16.39 13.35
CA PRO A 11 -12.16 -17.20 14.33
C PRO A 11 -10.66 -17.30 13.98
N VAL A 12 -9.78 -17.78 14.84
CA VAL A 12 -8.36 -17.96 14.45
C VAL A 12 -8.19 -19.12 13.45
N PRO A 13 -7.29 -18.99 12.43
CA PRO A 13 -7.01 -20.05 11.48
C PRO A 13 -6.55 -21.36 12.15
N PRO A 14 -7.07 -22.52 11.71
CA PRO A 14 -6.55 -23.82 12.12
C PRO A 14 -5.05 -23.98 11.77
N ARG A 15 -4.26 -24.58 12.67
CA ARG A 15 -2.79 -24.73 12.50
C ARG A 15 -2.32 -25.51 11.25
N GLN A 16 -3.20 -26.21 10.55
CA GLN A 16 -2.84 -27.14 9.47
C GLN A 16 -3.33 -26.70 8.09
N CYS A 17 -3.97 -25.53 7.95
CA CYS A 17 -4.41 -25.00 6.66
C CYS A 17 -3.56 -23.81 6.21
N SER A 18 -3.60 -23.49 4.91
CA SER A 18 -3.17 -22.18 4.43
C SER A 18 -4.01 -21.11 5.13
N VAL A 19 -3.35 -20.09 5.66
CA VAL A 19 -4.01 -18.98 6.36
C VAL A 19 -4.78 -18.14 5.36
N LEU A 20 -4.23 -17.94 4.15
CA LEU A 20 -4.88 -17.23 3.06
C LEU A 20 -6.10 -17.96 2.53
N ASP A 21 -6.02 -19.27 2.27
CA ASP A 21 -7.18 -20.05 1.82
C ASP A 21 -8.32 -20.04 2.85
N TRP A 22 -7.95 -20.08 4.13
CA TRP A 22 -8.91 -20.02 5.22
C TRP A 22 -9.52 -18.61 5.35
N LEU A 23 -8.70 -17.56 5.31
CA LEU A 23 -9.17 -16.16 5.33
C LEU A 23 -10.09 -15.87 4.15
N ALA A 24 -9.77 -16.38 2.96
CA ALA A 24 -10.59 -16.23 1.76
C ALA A 24 -12.02 -16.76 1.98
N ARG A 25 -12.16 -17.96 2.57
CA ARG A 25 -13.46 -18.57 2.86
C ARG A 25 -14.23 -17.79 3.92
N GLU A 26 -13.59 -17.51 5.05
CA GLU A 26 -14.24 -16.82 6.16
C GLU A 26 -14.64 -15.39 5.80
N THR A 27 -13.83 -14.71 4.99
CA THR A 27 -14.16 -13.38 4.48
C THR A 27 -15.33 -13.45 3.52
N ALA A 28 -15.33 -14.38 2.54
CA ALA A 28 -16.41 -14.52 1.58
C ALA A 28 -17.77 -14.77 2.25
N ASP A 29 -17.81 -15.55 3.34
CA ASP A 29 -19.04 -15.81 4.11
C ASP A 29 -19.58 -14.59 4.86
N ARG A 30 -18.74 -13.56 5.07
CA ARG A 30 -19.07 -12.32 5.80
C ARG A 30 -19.29 -11.11 4.89
N LEU A 31 -18.93 -11.22 3.62
CA LEU A 31 -19.21 -10.18 2.63
C LEU A 31 -20.72 -10.13 2.33
N PRO A 32 -21.32 -8.93 2.24
CA PRO A 32 -22.69 -8.80 1.77
C PRO A 32 -22.86 -9.32 0.34
N SER A 33 -24.06 -9.81 0.02
CA SER A 33 -24.34 -10.39 -1.29
C SER A 33 -24.18 -9.35 -2.41
N GLY A 34 -23.35 -9.67 -3.41
CA GLY A 34 -23.10 -8.81 -4.57
C GLY A 34 -22.02 -7.75 -4.37
N GLU A 35 -21.27 -7.81 -3.26
CA GLU A 35 -20.16 -6.93 -2.97
C GLU A 35 -18.83 -7.69 -3.02
N GLU A 36 -17.79 -7.01 -3.50
CA GLU A 36 -16.47 -7.60 -3.73
C GLU A 36 -15.41 -7.00 -2.81
N LEU A 37 -14.49 -7.84 -2.35
CA LEU A 37 -13.39 -7.41 -1.49
C LEU A 37 -12.34 -6.63 -2.29
N VAL A 38 -11.99 -5.44 -1.81
CA VAL A 38 -10.88 -4.63 -2.33
C VAL A 38 -9.64 -4.76 -1.44
N ARG A 39 -9.82 -4.74 -0.13
CA ARG A 39 -8.75 -4.76 0.88
C ARG A 39 -9.24 -5.43 2.14
N LEU A 40 -8.37 -6.22 2.78
CA LEU A 40 -8.60 -6.81 4.10
C LEU A 40 -7.42 -6.50 5.02
N VAL A 41 -7.73 -6.07 6.24
CA VAL A 41 -6.75 -5.82 7.30
C VAL A 41 -7.26 -6.41 8.61
N ILE A 42 -6.35 -6.95 9.43
CA ILE A 42 -6.65 -7.52 10.74
C ILE A 42 -6.19 -6.49 11.76
N THR A 43 -7.12 -5.81 12.42
CA THR A 43 -6.85 -4.70 13.34
C THR A 43 -6.42 -5.19 14.71
N GLU A 44 -6.96 -6.31 15.14
CA GLU A 44 -6.59 -6.99 16.38
C GLU A 44 -6.60 -8.50 16.17
N SER A 45 -5.62 -9.19 16.76
CA SER A 45 -5.53 -10.64 16.73
C SER A 45 -5.31 -11.18 18.13
N ASN A 46 -6.19 -12.04 18.61
CA ASN A 46 -6.01 -12.78 19.86
C ASN A 46 -6.09 -14.30 19.60
N THR A 47 -6.17 -15.10 20.67
CA THR A 47 -6.17 -16.58 20.55
C THR A 47 -7.48 -17.17 20.04
N GLU A 48 -8.54 -16.37 19.94
CA GLU A 48 -9.90 -16.83 19.60
C GLU A 48 -10.40 -16.21 18.29
N VAL A 49 -10.15 -14.91 18.09
CA VAL A 49 -10.70 -14.11 16.99
C VAL A 49 -9.65 -13.19 16.37
N TYR A 50 -9.75 -12.99 15.07
CA TYR A 50 -9.17 -11.86 14.33
C TYR A 50 -10.26 -10.84 14.02
N GLU A 51 -10.11 -9.63 14.55
CA GLU A 51 -10.96 -8.49 14.21
C GLU A 51 -10.50 -7.92 12.88
N CYS A 52 -11.39 -7.91 11.90
CA CYS A 52 -11.09 -7.52 10.54
C CYS A 52 -11.82 -6.25 10.15
N GLU A 53 -11.13 -5.42 9.38
CA GLU A 53 -11.72 -4.32 8.59
C GLU A 53 -11.50 -4.63 7.11
N ALA A 54 -12.58 -4.51 6.34
CA ALA A 54 -12.58 -4.78 4.91
C ALA A 54 -13.13 -3.59 4.13
N THR A 55 -12.37 -3.18 3.12
CA THR A 55 -12.88 -2.29 2.07
C THR A 55 -13.62 -3.14 1.05
N ILE A 56 -14.88 -2.83 0.84
CA ILE A 56 -15.80 -3.52 -0.07
C ILE A 56 -16.23 -2.61 -1.22
N TYR A 57 -16.41 -3.20 -2.39
CA TYR A 57 -16.91 -2.54 -3.58
C TYR A 57 -18.28 -3.10 -3.96
N GLN A 58 -19.28 -2.22 -3.99
CA GLN A 58 -20.62 -2.49 -4.46
C GLN A 58 -20.76 -1.98 -5.90
N ALA A 59 -20.85 -2.94 -6.83
CA ALA A 59 -21.04 -2.66 -8.24
C ALA A 59 -22.42 -2.05 -8.53
N GLY A 60 -22.51 -1.29 -9.62
CA GLY A 60 -23.79 -0.88 -10.19
C GLY A 60 -24.46 -2.05 -10.91
N ALA A 61 -25.73 -1.88 -11.32
CA ALA A 61 -26.54 -2.95 -11.91
C ALA A 61 -25.83 -3.71 -13.06
N ASP A 62 -25.03 -3.04 -13.91
CA ASP A 62 -24.37 -3.66 -15.07
C ASP A 62 -23.02 -3.03 -15.52
N SER A 63 -22.26 -2.39 -14.63
CA SER A 63 -20.97 -1.78 -15.00
C SER A 63 -19.86 -2.09 -13.99
N HIS A 64 -18.63 -2.26 -14.50
CA HIS A 64 -17.35 -2.53 -13.80
C HIS A 64 -17.44 -3.42 -12.56
N ARG A 65 -17.07 -4.69 -12.70
CA ARG A 65 -17.05 -5.62 -11.57
C ARG A 65 -15.61 -6.04 -11.28
N ILE A 66 -15.24 -5.96 -10.00
CA ILE A 66 -14.04 -6.65 -9.52
C ILE A 66 -14.30 -8.14 -9.68
N SER A 67 -13.31 -8.88 -10.20
CA SER A 67 -13.46 -10.33 -10.35
C SER A 67 -13.64 -10.96 -8.96
N PRO A 68 -14.63 -11.87 -8.78
CA PRO A 68 -14.86 -12.49 -7.49
C PRO A 68 -13.59 -13.12 -6.92
N GLY A 69 -13.23 -12.73 -5.69
CA GLY A 69 -12.04 -13.24 -4.99
C GLY A 69 -10.70 -12.65 -5.43
N LEU A 70 -10.64 -11.68 -6.35
CA LEU A 70 -9.39 -11.10 -6.88
C LEU A 70 -8.40 -10.68 -5.78
N ALA A 71 -8.89 -10.03 -4.73
CA ALA A 71 -8.03 -9.57 -3.62
C ALA A 71 -7.44 -10.74 -2.81
N MET A 72 -8.09 -11.90 -2.80
CA MET A 72 -7.69 -13.10 -2.06
C MET A 72 -6.95 -14.13 -2.91
N ASP A 73 -6.90 -13.96 -4.24
CA ASP A 73 -6.18 -14.87 -5.12
C ASP A 73 -4.70 -14.95 -4.73
N PHE A 74 -4.22 -16.16 -4.50
CA PHE A 74 -2.84 -16.43 -4.10
C PHE A 74 -2.17 -17.40 -5.07
N CYS A 75 -0.98 -17.05 -5.54
CA CYS A 75 -0.13 -17.91 -6.33
C CYS A 75 1.25 -18.03 -5.66
N ARG A 76 1.48 -19.19 -5.04
CA ARG A 76 2.75 -19.48 -4.39
C ARG A 76 3.90 -19.52 -5.40
N ARG A 77 5.00 -18.83 -5.08
CA ARG A 77 6.25 -18.87 -5.83
C ARG A 77 6.87 -20.27 -5.76
N GLN A 78 7.27 -20.79 -6.91
CA GLN A 78 7.93 -22.11 -7.00
C GLN A 78 9.43 -22.04 -6.68
N SER A 79 10.02 -20.86 -6.80
CA SER A 79 11.44 -20.57 -6.55
C SER A 79 11.62 -19.08 -6.27
N GLU A 80 12.80 -18.73 -5.76
CA GLU A 80 13.27 -17.36 -5.62
C GLU A 80 14.27 -17.04 -6.74
N ASN A 81 14.21 -15.82 -7.26
CA ASN A 81 15.23 -15.26 -8.14
C ASN A 81 16.23 -14.47 -7.29
N THR A 82 17.46 -14.96 -7.17
CA THR A 82 18.50 -14.39 -6.29
C THR A 82 19.53 -13.53 -7.03
N GLY A 83 19.27 -13.20 -8.30
CA GLY A 83 20.18 -12.38 -9.12
C GLY A 83 20.23 -10.91 -8.70
N GLN A 84 19.20 -10.44 -8.00
CA GLN A 84 19.11 -9.12 -7.38
C GLN A 84 18.45 -9.28 -6.00
N PHE A 85 18.76 -8.37 -5.10
CA PHE A 85 18.15 -8.27 -3.79
C PHE A 85 17.13 -7.13 -3.80
N ASN A 86 15.86 -7.45 -4.04
CA ASN A 86 14.79 -6.46 -4.08
C ASN A 86 13.96 -6.52 -2.80
N ALA A 87 13.76 -5.37 -2.17
CA ALA A 87 12.97 -5.26 -0.94
C ALA A 87 11.66 -4.52 -1.21
N ALA A 88 10.60 -4.89 -0.50
CA ALA A 88 9.35 -4.12 -0.45
C ALA A 88 9.24 -3.42 0.91
N MET A 89 8.84 -2.15 0.91
CA MET A 89 8.53 -1.39 2.12
C MET A 89 7.06 -1.02 2.12
N LEU A 90 6.33 -1.48 3.13
CA LEU A 90 4.90 -1.26 3.25
C LEU A 90 4.57 -0.63 4.61
N ILE A 91 4.14 0.63 4.58
CA ILE A 91 3.52 1.32 5.71
C ILE A 91 2.06 1.59 5.35
N PRO A 92 1.09 0.79 5.83
CA PRO A 92 -0.31 0.95 5.45
C PRO A 92 -0.87 2.34 5.78
N THR A 93 -1.66 2.91 4.87
CA THR A 93 -2.33 4.20 5.12
C THR A 93 -3.44 4.05 6.16
N GLY A 94 -3.63 5.09 6.98
CA GLY A 94 -4.72 5.19 7.94
C GLY A 94 -4.50 4.44 9.26
N ILE A 95 -3.33 3.81 9.50
CA ILE A 95 -3.03 3.12 10.77
C ILE A 95 -2.42 4.02 11.85
N GLY A 96 -2.24 5.31 11.57
CA GLY A 96 -1.54 6.22 12.49
C GLY A 96 -0.08 5.83 12.73
N ALA A 97 0.65 5.45 11.68
CA ALA A 97 2.06 5.08 11.81
C ALA A 97 2.91 6.28 12.24
N ALA A 98 3.80 6.10 13.22
CA ALA A 98 4.69 7.16 13.70
C ALA A 98 5.66 7.67 12.61
N ILE A 99 6.05 6.78 11.69
CA ILE A 99 6.79 7.07 10.47
C ILE A 99 5.95 6.60 9.29
N GLY A 100 5.65 7.48 8.35
CA GLY A 100 4.77 7.19 7.20
C GLY A 100 3.28 7.33 7.52
N GLY A 101 2.92 7.99 8.63
CA GLY A 101 1.54 8.32 8.97
C GLY A 101 1.07 9.66 8.40
N HIS A 102 2.00 10.50 7.95
CA HIS A 102 1.75 11.82 7.39
C HIS A 102 2.37 11.93 5.98
N ALA A 103 2.17 13.04 5.28
CA ALA A 103 2.60 13.16 3.89
C ALA A 103 4.13 13.10 3.73
N GLY A 104 4.63 11.90 3.39
CA GLY A 104 5.99 11.64 2.93
C GLY A 104 7.07 11.66 4.00
N ASP A 105 6.70 11.60 5.27
CA ASP A 105 7.63 11.52 6.42
C ASP A 105 8.41 10.19 6.47
N ALA A 106 7.98 9.17 5.73
CA ALA A 106 8.74 7.92 5.52
C ALA A 106 9.79 7.99 4.39
N THR A 107 9.85 9.07 3.61
CA THR A 107 10.78 9.18 2.46
C THR A 107 12.26 9.01 2.87
N PRO A 108 12.74 9.60 3.98
CA PRO A 108 14.12 9.39 4.43
C PRO A 108 14.43 7.91 4.78
N VAL A 109 13.45 7.20 5.34
CA VAL A 109 13.57 5.76 5.60
C VAL A 109 13.64 4.98 4.29
N ALA A 110 12.80 5.32 3.31
CA ALA A 110 12.87 4.71 1.98
C ALA A 110 14.24 4.93 1.34
N GLN A 111 14.83 6.12 1.44
CA GLN A 111 16.20 6.40 0.96
C GLN A 111 17.26 5.53 1.66
N LEU A 112 17.15 5.36 2.98
CA LEU A 112 18.05 4.49 3.74
C LEU A 112 17.94 3.02 3.28
N LEU A 113 16.73 2.46 3.20
CA LEU A 113 16.54 1.06 2.80
C LEU A 113 16.95 0.83 1.34
N ALA A 114 16.64 1.80 0.46
CA ALA A 114 17.03 1.76 -0.95
C ALA A 114 18.55 1.76 -1.16
N SER A 115 19.32 2.34 -0.24
CA SER A 115 20.78 2.33 -0.30
C SER A 115 21.42 0.95 -0.07
N VAL A 116 20.66 0.01 0.53
CA VAL A 116 21.16 -1.33 0.88
C VAL A 116 20.51 -2.47 0.09
N CYS A 117 19.57 -2.18 -0.82
CA CYS A 117 19.00 -3.13 -1.77
C CYS A 117 19.26 -2.72 -3.23
N ASP A 118 19.00 -3.61 -4.18
CA ASP A 118 19.11 -3.29 -5.61
C ASP A 118 17.89 -2.50 -6.09
N THR A 119 16.68 -2.94 -5.70
CA THR A 119 15.42 -2.23 -5.97
C THR A 119 14.59 -2.13 -4.69
N LEU A 120 14.00 -0.96 -4.42
CA LEU A 120 13.03 -0.78 -3.34
C LEU A 120 11.62 -0.58 -3.91
N ILE A 121 10.72 -1.51 -3.64
CA ILE A 121 9.30 -1.39 -4.01
C ILE A 121 8.61 -0.63 -2.89
N VAL A 122 8.09 0.55 -3.22
CA VAL A 122 7.38 1.44 -2.28
C VAL A 122 5.98 1.75 -2.81
N HIS A 123 5.17 2.36 -1.98
CA HIS A 123 3.81 2.77 -2.35
C HIS A 123 3.57 4.26 -2.03
N PRO A 124 2.49 4.87 -2.55
CA PRO A 124 2.25 6.31 -2.43
C PRO A 124 2.46 6.88 -1.03
N ASN A 125 1.93 6.24 0.00
CA ASN A 125 2.03 6.71 1.39
C ASN A 125 3.48 6.91 1.89
N VAL A 126 4.43 6.18 1.31
CA VAL A 126 5.84 6.22 1.74
C VAL A 126 6.55 7.46 1.18
N VAL A 127 6.20 7.91 -0.02
CA VAL A 127 6.98 8.90 -0.78
C VAL A 127 6.17 10.10 -1.28
N ASN A 128 4.84 10.08 -1.13
CA ASN A 128 4.00 11.22 -1.45
C ASN A 128 4.02 12.24 -0.31
N ALA A 129 4.68 13.37 -0.54
CA ALA A 129 4.74 14.50 0.38
C ALA A 129 4.07 15.74 -0.24
N SER A 130 2.79 15.60 -0.65
CA SER A 130 2.03 16.68 -1.27
C SER A 130 2.68 17.20 -2.57
N ASP A 131 3.24 18.41 -2.59
CA ASP A 131 3.95 18.91 -3.77
C ASP A 131 5.45 18.48 -3.82
N ILE A 132 5.89 17.63 -2.89
CA ILE A 132 7.25 17.05 -2.82
C ILE A 132 7.20 15.53 -3.01
N ASN A 133 8.20 14.96 -3.71
CA ASN A 133 8.41 13.51 -3.77
C ASN A 133 9.89 13.22 -4.01
N GLU A 134 10.59 12.81 -2.95
CA GLU A 134 12.00 12.47 -2.97
C GLU A 134 12.22 10.95 -2.99
N MET A 135 11.41 10.24 -3.80
CA MET A 135 11.54 8.80 -4.00
C MET A 135 12.96 8.42 -4.46
N PRO A 136 13.55 7.33 -3.91
CA PRO A 136 14.88 6.86 -4.31
C PRO A 136 14.98 6.53 -5.80
N ALA A 137 16.17 6.69 -6.38
CA ALA A 137 16.37 6.49 -7.82
C ALA A 137 16.15 5.04 -8.28
N ASN A 138 16.40 4.06 -7.39
CA ASN A 138 16.18 2.63 -7.62
C ASN A 138 14.85 2.13 -7.02
N ALA A 139 13.89 3.03 -6.77
CA ALA A 139 12.58 2.63 -6.25
C ALA A 139 11.54 2.42 -7.36
N LEU A 140 10.62 1.48 -7.14
CA LEU A 140 9.40 1.31 -7.92
C LEU A 140 8.21 1.87 -7.15
N TYR A 141 7.51 2.83 -7.74
CA TYR A 141 6.30 3.43 -7.18
C TYR A 141 5.08 2.56 -7.50
N VAL A 142 4.52 1.86 -6.52
CA VAL A 142 3.47 0.85 -6.73
C VAL A 142 2.31 1.10 -5.77
N GLU A 143 1.11 1.25 -6.32
CA GLU A 143 -0.12 1.41 -5.55
C GLU A 143 -0.31 0.25 -4.53
N GLY A 144 -0.86 0.52 -3.33
CA GLY A 144 -0.84 -0.44 -2.22
C GLY A 144 -1.52 -1.78 -2.51
N SER A 145 -2.65 -1.78 -3.25
CA SER A 145 -3.34 -3.01 -3.66
C SER A 145 -2.52 -3.80 -4.69
N VAL A 146 -1.78 -3.10 -5.54
CA VAL A 146 -0.89 -3.69 -6.54
C VAL A 146 0.33 -4.31 -5.86
N LEU A 147 0.92 -3.64 -4.87
CA LEU A 147 1.99 -4.23 -4.04
C LEU A 147 1.49 -5.48 -3.33
N CYS A 148 0.26 -5.46 -2.78
CA CYS A 148 -0.36 -6.63 -2.20
C CYS A 148 -0.46 -7.78 -3.22
N ARG A 149 -1.03 -7.53 -4.40
CA ARG A 149 -1.16 -8.54 -5.48
C ARG A 149 0.20 -9.09 -5.96
N LEU A 150 1.24 -8.25 -5.97
CA LEU A 150 2.61 -8.70 -6.27
C LEU A 150 3.08 -9.76 -5.29
N ILE A 151 2.93 -9.51 -3.98
CA ILE A 151 3.36 -10.46 -2.93
C ILE A 151 2.45 -11.70 -2.91
N MET A 152 1.15 -11.51 -3.17
CA MET A 152 0.21 -12.61 -3.42
C MET A 152 0.58 -13.45 -4.66
N GLY A 153 1.47 -12.95 -5.51
CA GLY A 153 2.01 -13.66 -6.68
C GLY A 153 1.09 -13.67 -7.89
N THR A 154 0.05 -12.83 -7.91
CA THR A 154 -0.97 -12.81 -8.97
C THR A 154 -0.67 -11.83 -10.10
N ILE A 155 0.34 -10.98 -9.92
CA ILE A 155 0.80 -10.03 -10.94
C ILE A 155 2.33 -10.00 -11.03
N GLY A 156 2.81 -9.46 -12.15
CA GLY A 156 4.16 -8.95 -12.31
C GLY A 156 4.19 -7.43 -12.48
N LEU A 157 5.36 -6.84 -12.23
CA LEU A 157 5.66 -5.43 -12.42
C LEU A 157 6.72 -5.28 -13.50
N GLN A 158 6.39 -4.58 -14.58
CA GLN A 158 7.33 -4.25 -15.64
C GLN A 158 7.78 -2.80 -15.50
N PRO A 159 9.05 -2.53 -15.12
CA PRO A 159 9.57 -1.17 -15.06
C PRO A 159 9.45 -0.45 -16.40
N VAL A 160 9.16 0.85 -16.34
CA VAL A 160 8.97 1.71 -17.52
C VAL A 160 9.92 2.90 -17.46
N ARG A 161 10.22 3.49 -18.62
CA ARG A 161 10.98 4.76 -18.68
C ARG A 161 10.10 5.97 -18.41
N SER A 162 8.86 5.92 -18.89
CA SER A 162 7.86 6.98 -18.76
C SER A 162 6.48 6.42 -19.05
N ASN A 163 5.48 6.87 -18.30
CA ASN A 163 4.05 6.66 -18.57
C ASN A 163 3.41 7.89 -19.20
N ARG A 164 2.38 7.68 -20.03
CA ARG A 164 1.36 8.70 -20.34
C ARG A 164 0.40 8.79 -19.15
N VAL A 165 0.45 9.87 -18.39
CA VAL A 165 -0.35 10.07 -17.18
C VAL A 165 -1.58 10.91 -17.51
N LEU A 166 -2.76 10.29 -17.57
CA LEU A 166 -4.03 11.01 -17.68
C LEU A 166 -4.36 11.63 -16.32
N VAL A 167 -4.75 12.91 -16.30
CA VAL A 167 -5.22 13.58 -15.09
C VAL A 167 -6.73 13.75 -15.16
N LEU A 168 -7.44 13.17 -14.19
CA LEU A 168 -8.85 13.44 -13.94
C LEU A 168 -8.93 14.42 -12.77
N MET A 169 -9.69 15.50 -12.91
CA MET A 169 -9.89 16.48 -11.82
C MET A 169 -11.36 16.75 -11.55
N HIS A 170 -11.70 16.98 -10.28
CA HIS A 170 -13.03 17.49 -9.94
C HIS A 170 -13.23 18.90 -10.51
N PRO A 171 -14.48 19.22 -10.91
CA PRO A 171 -14.86 20.62 -11.05
C PRO A 171 -14.82 21.25 -9.65
N HIS A 172 -14.35 22.49 -9.55
CA HIS A 172 -14.27 23.19 -8.28
C HIS A 172 -15.10 24.47 -8.29
N ARG A 173 -15.77 24.79 -7.17
CA ARG A 173 -16.59 26.01 -7.06
C ARG A 173 -15.72 27.26 -7.19
N ASP A 174 -14.59 27.23 -6.51
CA ASP A 174 -13.55 28.27 -6.60
C ASP A 174 -12.54 27.89 -7.67
N ARG A 175 -12.55 28.64 -8.78
CA ARG A 175 -11.73 28.36 -9.96
C ARG A 175 -10.22 28.30 -9.68
N ILE A 176 -9.75 28.95 -8.62
CA ILE A 176 -8.33 28.94 -8.23
C ILE A 176 -7.78 27.51 -8.09
N PHE A 177 -8.55 26.58 -7.53
CA PHE A 177 -8.09 25.20 -7.34
C PHE A 177 -8.01 24.42 -8.66
N THR A 178 -8.97 24.63 -9.58
CA THR A 178 -8.88 24.11 -10.94
C THR A 178 -7.65 24.67 -11.68
N ASP A 179 -7.43 25.99 -11.61
CA ASP A 179 -6.29 26.64 -12.25
C ASP A 179 -4.95 26.14 -11.66
N LEU A 180 -4.88 25.93 -10.34
CA LEU A 180 -3.70 25.37 -9.67
C LEU A 180 -3.43 23.92 -10.05
N THR A 181 -4.46 23.07 -10.14
CA THR A 181 -4.33 21.69 -10.64
C THR A 181 -3.80 21.67 -12.07
N ILE A 182 -4.34 22.51 -12.97
CA ILE A 182 -3.84 22.64 -14.35
C ILE A 182 -2.39 23.12 -14.36
N ASN A 183 -2.05 24.13 -13.55
CA ASN A 183 -0.70 24.65 -13.46
C ASN A 183 0.28 23.65 -12.86
N ALA A 184 -0.14 22.79 -11.92
CA ALA A 184 0.68 21.72 -11.39
C ALA A 184 1.05 20.72 -12.50
N VAL A 185 0.08 20.32 -13.33
CA VAL A 185 0.36 19.46 -14.50
C VAL A 185 1.29 20.15 -15.49
N ASN A 186 1.07 21.43 -15.80
CA ASN A 186 1.95 22.17 -16.72
C ASN A 186 3.36 22.36 -16.16
N ALA A 187 3.50 22.59 -14.84
CA ALA A 187 4.78 22.65 -14.15
C ALA A 187 5.52 21.31 -14.23
N ALA A 188 4.81 20.19 -14.05
CA ALA A 188 5.36 18.84 -14.20
C ALA A 188 5.89 18.58 -15.62
N ARG A 189 5.12 18.99 -16.64
CA ARG A 189 5.52 18.90 -18.05
C ARG A 189 6.77 19.75 -18.34
N ALA A 190 6.81 20.97 -17.81
CA ALA A 190 7.89 21.92 -18.09
C ALA A 190 9.19 21.63 -17.33
N SER A 191 9.10 21.09 -16.11
CA SER A 191 10.26 20.95 -15.21
C SER A 191 10.93 19.56 -15.24
N TYR A 192 10.14 18.48 -15.32
CA TYR A 192 10.67 17.11 -15.34
C TYR A 192 10.12 16.25 -16.49
N GLY A 193 9.49 16.89 -17.49
CA GLY A 193 9.12 16.23 -18.75
C GLY A 193 8.00 15.21 -18.61
N LEU A 194 7.02 15.46 -17.75
CA LEU A 194 5.83 14.61 -17.65
C LEU A 194 5.15 14.46 -19.02
N ASN A 195 4.89 13.22 -19.42
CA ASN A 195 4.05 12.93 -20.58
C ASN A 195 2.59 12.85 -20.11
N CYS A 196 1.82 13.91 -20.38
CA CYS A 196 0.42 14.01 -20.01
C CYS A 196 -0.42 14.20 -21.29
N PRO A 197 -1.20 13.18 -21.72
CA PRO A 197 -2.01 13.26 -22.94
C PRO A 197 -3.19 14.22 -22.79
N GLY A 198 -3.64 14.50 -21.57
CA GLY A 198 -4.73 15.43 -21.31
C GLY A 198 -5.09 15.56 -19.84
N ILE A 199 -5.86 16.61 -19.55
CA ILE A 199 -6.54 16.83 -18.27
C ILE A 199 -8.04 16.80 -18.60
N ILE A 200 -8.80 16.00 -17.86
CA ILE A 200 -10.26 15.90 -18.01
C ILE A 200 -10.89 16.34 -16.70
N GLU A 201 -11.69 17.40 -16.76
CA GLU A 201 -12.56 17.79 -15.66
C GLU A 201 -13.80 16.88 -15.64
N LEU A 202 -14.16 16.35 -14.48
CA LEU A 202 -15.37 15.53 -14.33
C LEU A 202 -16.62 16.42 -14.42
N GLU A 203 -17.69 15.92 -15.05
CA GLU A 203 -18.98 16.62 -15.05
C GLU A 203 -19.69 16.52 -13.69
N SER A 204 -19.52 15.39 -13.00
CA SER A 204 -20.05 15.12 -11.66
C SER A 204 -18.92 14.76 -10.70
N GLN A 205 -18.95 15.35 -9.50
CA GLN A 205 -17.98 15.04 -8.44
C GLN A 205 -18.22 13.63 -7.87
N LEU A 206 -17.13 12.96 -7.50
CA LEU A 206 -17.17 11.85 -6.54
C LEU A 206 -17.60 12.39 -5.18
N VAL A 207 -18.32 11.57 -4.41
CA VAL A 207 -18.56 11.85 -2.99
C VAL A 207 -17.58 11.01 -2.20
N MET A 208 -16.52 11.65 -1.70
CA MET A 208 -15.50 11.03 -0.85
C MET A 208 -15.72 11.49 0.58
N SER A 209 -16.22 10.61 1.43
CA SER A 209 -16.57 10.93 2.82
C SER A 209 -15.60 10.22 3.77
N PRO A 210 -14.62 10.93 4.36
CA PRO A 210 -13.69 10.35 5.31
C PRO A 210 -14.39 10.02 6.63
N ALA A 211 -13.93 8.96 7.30
CA ALA A 211 -14.41 8.56 8.62
C ALA A 211 -13.33 7.79 9.39
N PHE A 212 -13.42 7.81 10.71
CA PHE A 212 -12.63 6.93 11.58
C PHE A 212 -13.42 5.65 11.87
N THR A 213 -12.75 4.50 11.82
CA THR A 213 -13.35 3.20 12.13
C THR A 213 -13.41 2.95 13.64
N GLY A 214 -13.98 1.82 14.05
CA GLY A 214 -14.00 1.42 15.47
C GLY A 214 -12.61 1.17 16.06
N SER A 215 -11.60 0.94 15.22
CA SER A 215 -10.19 0.84 15.61
C SER A 215 -9.41 2.16 15.48
N GLU A 216 -10.12 3.28 15.31
CA GLU A 216 -9.58 4.65 15.14
C GLU A 216 -8.76 4.86 13.86
N ARG A 217 -8.72 3.86 12.96
CA ARG A 217 -8.08 3.98 11.64
C ARG A 217 -8.86 4.95 10.76
N ALA A 218 -8.15 5.67 9.88
CA ALA A 218 -8.79 6.46 8.84
C ALA A 218 -9.25 5.57 7.67
N ALA A 219 -10.53 5.71 7.29
CA ALA A 219 -11.20 5.05 6.18
C ALA A 219 -12.31 5.99 5.64
N GLY A 220 -13.42 5.44 5.16
CA GLY A 220 -14.56 6.24 4.73
C GLY A 220 -15.48 5.54 3.75
N SER A 221 -16.02 6.31 2.81
CA SER A 221 -16.74 5.79 1.65
C SER A 221 -16.53 6.66 0.41
N VAL A 222 -16.65 6.04 -0.76
CA VAL A 222 -16.54 6.69 -2.08
C VAL A 222 -17.76 6.33 -2.91
N GLU A 223 -18.46 7.33 -3.43
CA GLU A 223 -19.63 7.18 -4.28
C GLU A 223 -19.49 7.99 -5.58
N GLY A 224 -20.31 7.68 -6.58
CA GLY A 224 -20.33 8.43 -7.86
C GLY A 224 -19.25 8.00 -8.87
N LEU A 225 -18.69 6.79 -8.74
CA LEU A 225 -17.62 6.27 -9.60
C LEU A 225 -18.03 6.06 -11.07
N ASP A 226 -19.33 6.03 -11.37
CA ASP A 226 -19.88 5.66 -12.67
C ASP A 226 -19.32 6.55 -13.81
N HIS A 227 -19.28 7.87 -13.62
CA HIS A 227 -18.75 8.79 -14.63
C HIS A 227 -17.22 8.70 -14.76
N LEU A 228 -16.52 8.52 -13.64
CA LEU A 228 -15.07 8.34 -13.65
C LEU A 228 -14.69 7.11 -14.47
N PHE A 229 -15.36 5.98 -14.24
CA PHE A 229 -15.11 4.75 -14.99
C PHE A 229 -15.46 4.87 -16.48
N HIS A 230 -16.56 5.54 -16.81
CA HIS A 230 -16.89 5.84 -18.20
C HIS A 230 -15.75 6.58 -18.92
N LEU A 231 -15.13 7.57 -18.27
CA LEU A 231 -14.00 8.31 -18.84
C LEU A 231 -12.74 7.45 -18.97
N LEU A 232 -12.45 6.58 -17.99
CA LEU A 232 -11.34 5.64 -18.06
C LEU A 232 -11.49 4.68 -19.25
N ASP A 233 -12.68 4.12 -19.45
CA ASP A 233 -12.99 3.27 -20.60
C ASP A 233 -12.84 4.01 -21.93
N LYS A 234 -13.48 5.19 -22.02
CA LYS A 234 -13.48 6.02 -23.23
C LYS A 234 -12.07 6.37 -23.69
N HIS A 235 -11.16 6.60 -22.75
CA HIS A 235 -9.79 7.02 -23.00
C HIS A 235 -8.75 5.91 -22.81
N ARG A 236 -9.16 4.64 -22.67
CA ARG A 236 -8.27 3.56 -22.22
C ARG A 236 -6.97 3.41 -23.01
N ALA A 237 -7.02 3.68 -24.32
CA ALA A 237 -5.87 3.58 -25.21
C ALA A 237 -4.87 4.74 -25.08
N ASP A 238 -5.29 5.86 -24.49
CA ASP A 238 -4.57 7.13 -24.49
C ASP A 238 -3.54 7.23 -23.34
N TYR A 239 -3.69 6.42 -22.30
CA TYR A 239 -2.92 6.52 -21.07
C TYR A 239 -2.36 5.18 -20.57
N ASP A 240 -1.31 5.29 -19.76
CA ASP A 240 -0.66 4.16 -19.08
C ASP A 240 -0.88 4.20 -17.57
N ALA A 241 -1.12 5.39 -17.00
CA ALA A 241 -1.38 5.63 -15.58
C ALA A 241 -2.40 6.78 -15.39
N VAL A 242 -3.05 6.84 -14.22
CA VAL A 242 -4.11 7.81 -13.92
C VAL A 242 -3.82 8.54 -12.61
N ALA A 243 -3.78 9.87 -12.68
CA ALA A 243 -3.79 10.74 -11.51
C ALA A 243 -5.21 11.30 -11.29
N ILE A 244 -5.66 11.35 -10.04
CA ILE A 244 -6.97 11.89 -9.68
C ILE A 244 -6.76 13.02 -8.69
N ALA A 245 -7.25 14.21 -9.05
CA ALA A 245 -7.33 15.35 -8.16
C ALA A 245 -8.80 15.57 -7.80
N SER A 246 -9.18 15.32 -6.54
CA SER A 246 -10.57 15.48 -6.13
C SER A 246 -10.73 16.09 -4.76
N VAL A 247 -11.85 16.80 -4.59
CA VAL A 247 -12.29 17.31 -3.30
C VAL A 247 -12.75 16.13 -2.43
N ILE A 248 -12.28 16.09 -1.20
CA ILE A 248 -12.74 15.16 -0.17
C ILE A 248 -13.70 15.92 0.74
N SER A 249 -14.92 15.42 0.93
CA SER A 249 -15.96 16.09 1.71
C SER A 249 -15.70 15.95 3.22
N THR A 250 -14.76 16.73 3.73
CA THR A 250 -14.25 16.63 5.09
C THR A 250 -14.92 17.68 5.98
N PRO A 251 -15.36 17.34 7.20
CA PRO A 251 -15.80 18.37 8.14
C PRO A 251 -14.70 19.42 8.36
N LEU A 252 -15.03 20.71 8.23
CA LEU A 252 -14.04 21.80 8.27
C LEU A 252 -13.11 21.76 9.51
N HIS A 253 -13.63 21.35 10.66
CA HIS A 253 -12.85 21.24 11.90
C HIS A 253 -11.72 20.20 11.83
N TYR A 254 -11.81 19.18 10.97
CA TYR A 254 -10.74 18.19 10.84
C TYR A 254 -9.44 18.79 10.33
N TYR A 255 -9.49 19.81 9.45
CA TYR A 255 -8.27 20.46 8.96
C TYR A 255 -7.53 21.16 10.11
N SER A 256 -8.25 21.93 10.92
CA SER A 256 -7.65 22.62 12.06
C SER A 256 -7.20 21.64 13.15
N ASP A 257 -8.03 20.64 13.47
CA ASP A 257 -7.73 19.65 14.51
C ASP A 257 -6.48 18.83 14.14
N TYR A 258 -6.36 18.42 12.88
CA TYR A 258 -5.20 17.67 12.38
C TYR A 258 -3.91 18.48 12.50
N PHE A 259 -3.87 19.72 12.00
CA PHE A 259 -2.66 20.53 12.07
C PHE A 259 -2.30 21.00 13.47
N TRP A 260 -3.30 21.21 14.35
CA TRP A 260 -3.08 21.61 15.75
C TRP A 260 -2.88 20.44 16.71
N SER A 261 -3.09 19.19 16.29
CA SER A 261 -2.89 18.02 17.16
C SER A 261 -1.43 17.72 17.50
N GLY A 262 -0.47 18.46 16.94
CA GLY A 262 0.96 18.14 17.08
C GLY A 262 1.34 16.78 16.47
N GLY A 263 0.61 16.33 15.45
CA GLY A 263 0.86 15.06 14.77
C GLY A 263 0.34 13.82 15.51
N ASP A 264 -0.47 14.00 16.55
CA ASP A 264 -1.16 12.89 17.24
C ASP A 264 -2.42 12.40 16.50
N MET A 265 -3.05 13.25 15.68
CA MET A 265 -4.25 12.88 14.91
C MET A 265 -3.84 12.11 13.65
N VAL A 266 -4.49 10.96 13.45
CA VAL A 266 -4.35 10.20 12.21
C VAL A 266 -4.87 11.04 11.05
N ASN A 267 -4.14 11.07 9.94
CA ASN A 267 -4.55 11.76 8.72
C ASN A 267 -5.97 11.31 8.30
N PRO A 268 -6.96 12.20 8.30
CA PRO A 268 -8.36 11.80 8.12
C PRO A 268 -8.72 11.48 6.67
N TRP A 269 -7.98 12.00 5.68
CA TRP A 269 -8.29 11.79 4.27
C TRP A 269 -7.58 10.58 3.65
N GLY A 270 -6.37 10.22 4.10
CA GLY A 270 -5.56 9.18 3.46
C GLY A 270 -6.27 7.84 3.27
N GLY A 271 -7.14 7.46 4.21
CA GLY A 271 -7.95 6.25 4.12
C GLY A 271 -8.84 6.21 2.88
N VAL A 272 -9.69 7.22 2.70
CA VAL A 272 -10.64 7.29 1.58
C VAL A 272 -9.93 7.44 0.22
N GLU A 273 -8.78 8.10 0.18
CA GLU A 273 -7.93 8.18 -1.02
C GLU A 273 -7.45 6.79 -1.45
N SER A 274 -6.95 6.00 -0.49
CA SER A 274 -6.47 4.63 -0.77
C SER A 274 -7.60 3.72 -1.24
N MET A 275 -8.82 3.87 -0.72
CA MET A 275 -9.99 3.10 -1.13
C MET A 275 -10.33 3.35 -2.61
N LEU A 276 -10.25 4.60 -3.07
CA LEU A 276 -10.46 4.98 -4.46
C LEU A 276 -9.39 4.36 -5.38
N THR A 277 -8.10 4.51 -5.04
CA THR A 277 -6.98 4.04 -5.88
C THR A 277 -6.88 2.52 -5.91
N HIS A 278 -7.15 1.83 -4.79
CA HIS A 278 -7.23 0.37 -4.75
C HIS A 278 -8.32 -0.15 -5.69
N THR A 279 -9.51 0.49 -5.67
CA THR A 279 -10.64 0.09 -6.52
C THR A 279 -10.28 0.24 -8.00
N ILE A 280 -9.71 1.39 -8.39
CA ILE A 280 -9.30 1.64 -9.79
C ILE A 280 -8.20 0.67 -10.24
N SER A 281 -7.16 0.49 -9.43
CA SER A 281 -6.04 -0.38 -9.79
C SER A 281 -6.46 -1.84 -9.87
N SER A 282 -7.44 -2.26 -9.05
CA SER A 282 -8.00 -3.62 -9.09
C SER A 282 -8.90 -3.86 -10.30
N LEU A 283 -9.67 -2.86 -10.72
CA LEU A 283 -10.59 -2.98 -11.87
C LEU A 283 -9.87 -2.91 -13.23
N TYR A 284 -8.83 -2.08 -13.34
CA TYR A 284 -8.24 -1.74 -14.63
C TYR A 284 -6.80 -2.25 -14.85
N ASP A 285 -6.20 -2.86 -13.82
CA ASP A 285 -4.79 -3.26 -13.83
C ASP A 285 -3.87 -2.12 -14.31
N LEU A 286 -4.10 -0.91 -13.78
CA LEU A 286 -3.34 0.28 -14.09
C LEU A 286 -2.76 0.94 -12.84
N PRO A 287 -1.59 1.61 -12.93
CA PRO A 287 -1.12 2.51 -11.89
C PRO A 287 -2.06 3.69 -11.67
N SER A 288 -2.56 3.84 -10.45
CA SER A 288 -3.33 5.02 -10.04
C SER A 288 -2.81 5.61 -8.74
N ALA A 289 -2.99 6.92 -8.59
CA ALA A 289 -2.76 7.62 -7.34
C ALA A 289 -3.65 8.87 -7.26
N HIS A 290 -3.96 9.28 -6.05
CA HIS A 290 -4.88 10.37 -5.75
C HIS A 290 -4.14 11.50 -5.02
N ALA A 291 -4.55 12.74 -5.28
CA ALA A 291 -4.17 13.93 -4.54
C ALA A 291 -5.45 14.69 -4.13
N PRO A 292 -5.55 15.15 -2.86
CA PRO A 292 -6.70 15.91 -2.43
C PRO A 292 -6.69 17.32 -3.03
N MET A 293 -7.86 17.83 -3.38
CA MET A 293 -8.10 19.25 -3.61
C MET A 293 -8.72 19.86 -2.36
N LEU A 294 -8.24 21.03 -1.93
CA LEU A 294 -8.87 21.76 -0.83
C LEU A 294 -10.32 22.09 -1.17
N GLU A 295 -11.20 22.02 -0.17
CA GLU A 295 -12.65 22.22 -0.35
C GLU A 295 -13.05 23.67 -0.64
N SER A 296 -12.29 24.64 -0.12
CA SER A 296 -12.60 26.06 -0.24
C SER A 296 -11.39 26.94 0.07
N GLN A 297 -11.51 28.23 -0.27
CA GLN A 297 -10.56 29.25 0.21
C GLN A 297 -10.51 29.33 1.73
N ASP A 298 -11.62 29.09 2.45
CA ASP A 298 -11.62 29.10 3.92
C ASP A 298 -10.67 28.05 4.49
N VAL A 299 -10.54 26.88 3.85
CA VAL A 299 -9.56 25.84 4.24
C VAL A 299 -8.13 26.30 3.95
N LEU A 300 -7.91 26.92 2.79
CA LEU A 300 -6.61 27.47 2.40
C LEU A 300 -6.13 28.58 3.35
N ASP A 301 -7.06 29.38 3.85
CA ASP A 301 -6.79 30.53 4.74
C ASP A 301 -6.65 30.13 6.22
N ILE A 302 -6.73 28.83 6.57
CA ILE A 302 -6.51 28.36 7.95
C ILE A 302 -5.09 28.72 8.38
N GLU A 303 -4.97 29.54 9.41
CA GLU A 303 -3.68 29.87 10.03
C GLU A 303 -3.18 28.69 10.88
N THR A 304 -2.39 27.80 10.26
CA THR A 304 -1.82 26.63 10.94
C THR A 304 -0.60 26.98 11.81
N GLY A 305 0.11 28.07 11.49
CA GLY A 305 1.40 28.39 12.10
C GLY A 305 2.48 27.36 11.76
N VAL A 306 3.45 27.15 12.67
CA VAL A 306 4.45 26.08 12.55
C VAL A 306 3.85 24.79 13.10
N VAL A 307 3.64 23.81 12.22
CA VAL A 307 3.06 22.49 12.55
C VAL A 307 4.16 21.47 12.90
N ASP A 308 3.75 20.24 13.29
CA ASP A 308 4.69 19.11 13.41
C ASP A 308 5.49 18.96 12.08
N PRO A 309 6.83 18.81 12.14
CA PRO A 309 7.66 18.68 10.95
C PRO A 309 7.21 17.60 9.96
N ARG A 310 6.56 16.53 10.42
CA ARG A 310 6.02 15.44 9.58
C ARG A 310 4.86 15.87 8.70
N MET A 311 4.14 16.93 9.08
CA MET A 311 3.01 17.50 8.34
C MET A 311 3.39 18.73 7.51
N ALA A 312 4.63 19.23 7.66
CA ALA A 312 5.05 20.51 7.07
C ALA A 312 4.97 20.54 5.53
N ALA A 313 5.14 19.39 4.88
CA ALA A 313 4.99 19.27 3.42
C ALA A 313 3.57 19.62 2.95
N GLU A 314 2.56 19.28 3.75
CA GLU A 314 1.15 19.57 3.44
C GLU A 314 0.87 21.07 3.52
N VAL A 315 1.39 21.75 4.55
CA VAL A 315 1.15 23.19 4.79
C VAL A 315 1.78 24.09 3.72
N ILE A 316 2.91 23.68 3.13
CA ILE A 316 3.57 24.46 2.06
C ILE A 316 3.01 24.15 0.67
N SER A 317 2.06 23.22 0.58
CA SER A 317 1.47 22.74 -0.67
C SER A 317 0.04 23.27 -0.82
N VAL A 318 -0.39 23.45 -2.07
CA VAL A 318 -1.77 23.86 -2.37
C VAL A 318 -2.46 22.91 -3.32
N SER A 319 -1.71 22.33 -4.28
CA SER A 319 -2.29 21.38 -5.24
C SER A 319 -2.17 19.93 -4.80
N PHE A 320 -1.19 19.62 -3.93
CA PHE A 320 -0.87 18.28 -3.43
C PHE A 320 -0.51 17.25 -4.53
N LEU A 321 -0.40 17.70 -5.78
CA LEU A 321 -0.47 16.85 -6.97
C LEU A 321 0.91 16.47 -7.51
N GLN A 322 1.96 17.26 -7.24
CA GLN A 322 3.28 16.96 -7.82
C GLN A 322 3.82 15.59 -7.41
N CYS A 323 3.57 15.17 -6.17
CA CYS A 323 4.06 13.88 -5.70
C CYS A 323 3.47 12.70 -6.47
N VAL A 324 2.18 12.78 -6.77
CA VAL A 324 1.43 11.79 -7.56
C VAL A 324 1.95 11.75 -8.99
N LEU A 325 2.12 12.91 -9.63
CA LEU A 325 2.60 12.99 -11.02
C LEU A 325 4.02 12.43 -11.16
N LYS A 326 4.93 12.78 -10.23
CA LYS A 326 6.32 12.29 -10.24
C LYS A 326 6.41 10.78 -10.00
N GLY A 327 5.56 10.23 -9.14
CA GLY A 327 5.44 8.79 -8.91
C GLY A 327 4.89 8.05 -10.12
N LEU A 328 3.72 8.46 -10.61
CA LEU A 328 3.03 7.82 -11.74
C LEU A 328 3.79 7.92 -13.06
N GLN A 329 4.61 8.95 -13.26
CA GLN A 329 5.49 9.05 -14.44
C GLN A 329 6.35 7.79 -14.63
N ARG A 330 6.75 7.12 -13.54
CA ARG A 330 7.68 5.97 -13.54
C ARG A 330 7.11 4.72 -12.88
N SER A 331 5.83 4.72 -12.49
CA SER A 331 5.18 3.55 -11.92
C SER A 331 5.22 2.37 -12.91
N PRO A 332 5.63 1.16 -12.49
CA PRO A 332 5.74 0.03 -13.40
C PRO A 332 4.37 -0.37 -13.96
N ARG A 333 4.37 -0.90 -15.18
CA ARG A 333 3.18 -1.51 -15.77
C ARG A 333 2.83 -2.78 -15.00
N ILE A 334 1.55 -2.96 -14.73
CA ILE A 334 0.99 -4.16 -14.11
C ILE A 334 0.80 -5.23 -15.19
N VAL A 335 1.32 -6.43 -14.94
CA VAL A 335 1.25 -7.57 -15.86
C VAL A 335 0.46 -8.68 -15.18
N THR A 336 -0.67 -9.08 -15.77
CA THR A 336 -1.53 -10.16 -15.26
C THR A 336 -1.42 -11.44 -16.08
N ASP A 337 -0.97 -11.36 -17.33
CA ASP A 337 -0.76 -12.54 -18.18
C ASP A 337 0.43 -13.38 -17.69
N ARG A 338 0.18 -14.68 -17.50
CA ARG A 338 1.16 -15.61 -16.89
C ARG A 338 2.40 -15.85 -17.73
N GLU A 339 2.29 -15.79 -19.07
CA GLU A 339 3.45 -15.96 -19.93
C GLU A 339 4.29 -14.68 -19.96
N THR A 340 3.64 -13.50 -20.00
CA THR A 340 4.29 -12.20 -19.90
C THR A 340 5.00 -12.03 -18.55
N MET A 341 4.42 -12.53 -17.46
CA MET A 341 5.07 -12.55 -16.13
C MET A 341 6.39 -13.35 -16.10
N ARG A 342 6.65 -14.21 -17.09
CA ARG A 342 7.91 -14.97 -17.20
C ARG A 342 8.94 -14.26 -18.07
N GLU A 343 8.58 -13.15 -18.72
CA GLU A 343 9.51 -12.41 -19.56
C GLU A 343 10.64 -11.78 -18.74
N PRO A 344 11.87 -11.74 -19.28
CA PRO A 344 12.97 -11.06 -18.62
C PRO A 344 12.66 -9.59 -18.31
N GLY A 345 12.92 -9.17 -17.07
CA GLY A 345 12.71 -7.80 -16.62
C GLY A 345 11.32 -7.52 -16.03
N VAL A 346 10.41 -8.50 -16.00
CA VAL A 346 9.18 -8.42 -15.20
C VAL A 346 9.46 -8.96 -13.80
N LEU A 347 9.24 -8.14 -12.78
CA LEU A 347 9.40 -8.53 -11.37
C LEU A 347 8.12 -9.19 -10.86
N THR A 348 8.23 -10.33 -10.20
CA THR A 348 7.12 -11.08 -9.61
C THR A 348 7.39 -11.34 -8.11
N ALA A 349 6.52 -12.08 -7.42
CA ALA A 349 6.81 -12.56 -6.06
C ALA A 349 8.14 -13.36 -5.94
N ARG A 350 8.64 -13.92 -7.04
CA ARG A 350 9.94 -14.61 -7.10
C ARG A 350 11.12 -13.66 -6.90
N ASP A 351 10.94 -12.39 -7.26
CA ASP A 351 11.98 -11.36 -7.25
C ASP A 351 11.98 -10.54 -5.94
N VAL A 352 11.01 -10.77 -5.04
CA VAL A 352 10.94 -10.11 -3.73
C VAL A 352 11.75 -10.90 -2.70
N SER A 353 12.84 -10.31 -2.23
CA SER A 353 13.78 -10.92 -1.27
C SER A 353 13.43 -10.62 0.18
N CYS A 354 12.75 -9.51 0.47
CA CYS A 354 12.38 -9.13 1.83
C CYS A 354 11.19 -8.15 1.83
N LEU A 355 10.34 -8.24 2.84
CA LEU A 355 9.30 -7.27 3.15
C LEU A 355 9.66 -6.53 4.45
N VAL A 356 9.56 -5.20 4.47
CA VAL A 356 9.76 -4.35 5.66
C VAL A 356 8.44 -3.67 6.00
N ILE A 357 7.98 -3.86 7.23
CA ILE A 357 6.71 -3.33 7.74
C ILE A 357 6.88 -2.75 9.15
N PRO A 358 6.01 -1.81 9.58
CA PRO A 358 5.83 -1.52 11.00
C PRO A 358 5.44 -2.81 11.75
N ASP A 359 5.87 -2.94 13.00
CA ASP A 359 5.39 -4.02 13.86
C ASP A 359 3.86 -3.93 14.05
N HIS A 360 3.23 -5.04 14.41
CA HIS A 360 1.76 -5.19 14.53
C HIS A 360 0.95 -5.08 13.22
N CYS A 361 1.54 -4.69 12.09
CA CYS A 361 0.83 -4.60 10.82
C CYS A 361 0.49 -5.97 10.23
N LEU A 362 -0.78 -6.37 10.33
CA LEU A 362 -1.27 -7.65 9.82
C LEU A 362 -2.35 -7.44 8.74
N GLY A 363 -2.02 -7.85 7.51
CA GLY A 363 -2.93 -7.83 6.37
C GLY A 363 -2.46 -8.82 5.31
N LEU A 364 -3.18 -8.86 4.18
CA LEU A 364 -2.89 -9.77 3.06
C LEU A 364 -1.40 -9.83 2.64
N PRO A 365 -0.66 -8.72 2.47
CA PRO A 365 0.77 -8.81 2.09
C PRO A 365 1.65 -9.47 3.15
N THR A 366 1.32 -9.33 4.44
CA THR A 366 2.05 -9.99 5.54
C THR A 366 1.81 -11.50 5.52
N PHE A 367 0.55 -11.93 5.35
CA PHE A 367 0.22 -13.36 5.20
C PHE A 367 0.77 -13.95 3.92
N ALA A 368 0.76 -13.20 2.82
CA ALA A 368 1.41 -13.59 1.58
C ALA A 368 2.91 -13.80 1.78
N ALA A 369 3.61 -12.86 2.42
CA ALA A 369 5.03 -13.02 2.72
C ALA A 369 5.31 -14.27 3.57
N LEU A 370 4.46 -14.55 4.56
CA LEU A 370 4.49 -15.76 5.36
C LEU A 370 4.41 -17.03 4.48
N GLU A 371 3.38 -17.16 3.63
CA GLU A 371 3.17 -18.35 2.80
C GLU A 371 4.15 -18.50 1.63
N GLN A 372 4.66 -17.37 1.11
CA GLN A 372 5.71 -17.34 0.10
C GLN A 372 7.09 -17.71 0.66
N GLY A 373 7.27 -17.72 1.98
CA GLY A 373 8.59 -17.89 2.59
C GLY A 373 9.48 -16.66 2.41
N ILE A 374 8.90 -15.46 2.24
CA ILE A 374 9.64 -14.20 2.12
C ILE A 374 10.01 -13.75 3.54
N PRO A 375 11.29 -13.42 3.82
CA PRO A 375 11.69 -12.77 5.06
C PRO A 375 10.93 -11.46 5.31
N VAL A 376 10.48 -11.26 6.54
CA VAL A 376 9.78 -10.07 6.99
C VAL A 376 10.56 -9.40 8.11
N ILE A 377 10.83 -8.11 7.96
CA ILE A 377 11.42 -7.26 9.00
C ILE A 377 10.31 -6.40 9.59
N ALA A 378 10.01 -6.61 10.87
CA ALA A 378 9.01 -5.86 11.63
C ALA A 378 9.70 -4.83 12.53
N VAL A 379 9.35 -3.55 12.37
CA VAL A 379 10.05 -2.42 13.02
C VAL A 379 9.23 -1.87 14.19
N LYS A 380 9.72 -2.02 15.42
CA LYS A 380 8.99 -1.71 16.66
C LYS A 380 8.81 -0.23 16.96
N GLU A 381 9.75 0.63 16.58
CA GLU A 381 9.65 2.08 16.84
C GLU A 381 8.51 2.73 16.05
N ASN A 382 8.13 2.13 14.91
CA ASN A 382 7.05 2.64 14.08
C ASN A 382 5.68 2.25 14.66
N LYS A 383 5.36 2.88 15.81
CA LYS A 383 4.11 2.71 16.53
C LYS A 383 2.92 3.03 15.64
N ASN A 384 1.83 2.31 15.85
CA ASN A 384 0.61 2.40 15.06
C ASN A 384 -0.57 1.83 15.87
N LEU A 385 -1.79 1.97 15.35
CA LEU A 385 -3.04 1.56 16.01
C LEU A 385 -3.31 0.05 16.01
N MET A 386 -2.52 -0.75 15.29
CA MET A 386 -2.76 -2.18 15.15
C MET A 386 -2.39 -2.94 16.43
N GLN A 387 -3.20 -3.94 16.78
CA GLN A 387 -3.06 -4.72 18.02
C GLN A 387 -2.83 -6.21 17.72
N ASN A 388 -1.82 -6.51 16.92
CA ASN A 388 -1.50 -7.88 16.50
C ASN A 388 -0.15 -8.36 17.06
N ASP A 389 -0.07 -9.62 17.47
CA ASP A 389 1.21 -10.27 17.77
C ASP A 389 1.71 -11.04 16.54
N LEU A 390 2.63 -10.43 15.79
CA LEU A 390 3.22 -11.07 14.62
C LEU A 390 3.97 -12.36 14.97
N SER A 391 4.49 -12.50 16.20
CA SER A 391 5.23 -13.70 16.62
C SER A 391 4.34 -14.93 16.83
N ALA A 392 3.02 -14.73 16.94
CA ALA A 392 2.04 -15.81 17.06
C ALA A 392 1.76 -16.53 15.73
N LEU A 393 2.17 -15.95 14.60
CA LEU A 393 2.01 -16.57 13.28
C LEU A 393 3.04 -17.70 13.07
N PRO A 394 2.73 -18.70 12.23
CA PRO A 394 3.56 -19.90 12.04
C PRO A 394 4.79 -19.65 11.14
N TRP A 395 5.63 -18.67 11.50
CA TRP A 395 6.85 -18.33 10.75
C TRP A 395 7.83 -19.48 10.68
N ALA A 396 8.46 -19.68 9.52
CA ALA A 396 9.64 -20.51 9.43
C ALA A 396 10.80 -19.89 10.24
N LYS A 397 11.74 -20.73 10.68
CA LYS A 397 12.93 -20.26 11.40
C LYS A 397 13.70 -19.25 10.52
N GLY A 398 13.93 -18.05 11.06
CA GLY A 398 14.65 -16.99 10.35
C GLY A 398 13.82 -16.25 9.30
N GLN A 399 12.50 -16.41 9.30
CA GLN A 399 11.61 -15.69 8.39
C GLN A 399 11.13 -14.35 8.97
N LEU A 400 10.80 -14.28 10.26
CA LEU A 400 10.48 -13.01 10.93
C LEU A 400 11.70 -12.46 11.66
N HIS A 401 12.02 -11.19 11.40
CA HIS A 401 13.05 -10.41 12.08
C HIS A 401 12.42 -9.19 12.73
N THR A 402 12.20 -9.24 14.04
CA THR A 402 11.75 -8.04 14.78
C THR A 402 12.97 -7.21 15.17
N VAL A 403 12.95 -5.93 14.79
CA VAL A 403 14.02 -4.96 15.05
C VAL A 403 13.48 -3.74 15.79
N GLU A 404 14.34 -3.03 16.50
CA GLU A 404 13.92 -1.86 17.27
C GLU A 404 13.62 -0.66 16.38
N ASN A 405 14.41 -0.44 15.32
CA ASN A 405 14.33 0.76 14.47
C ASN A 405 14.74 0.51 13.01
N TYR A 406 14.52 1.51 12.14
CA TYR A 406 14.87 1.39 10.71
C TYR A 406 16.38 1.34 10.42
N TRP A 407 17.24 1.77 11.36
CA TRP A 407 18.69 1.55 11.22
C TRP A 407 19.05 0.07 11.36
N GLU A 408 18.47 -0.59 12.37
CA GLU A 408 18.58 -2.05 12.51
C GLU A 408 17.95 -2.76 11.30
N ALA A 409 16.80 -2.30 10.79
CA ALA A 409 16.18 -2.85 9.59
C ALA A 409 17.14 -2.82 8.38
N ALA A 410 17.81 -1.68 8.14
CA ALA A 410 18.82 -1.56 7.10
C ALA A 410 20.01 -2.51 7.31
N GLY A 411 20.44 -2.69 8.57
CA GLY A 411 21.47 -3.66 8.94
C GLY A 411 21.06 -5.11 8.66
N VAL A 412 19.82 -5.48 8.98
CA VAL A 412 19.26 -6.81 8.68
C VAL A 412 19.14 -7.02 7.17
N LEU A 413 18.61 -6.05 6.42
CA LEU A 413 18.58 -6.12 4.94
C LEU A 413 19.98 -6.34 4.37
N SER A 414 20.99 -5.62 4.88
CA SER A 414 22.38 -5.77 4.44
C SER A 414 22.93 -7.17 4.73
N ALA A 415 22.62 -7.74 5.90
CA ALA A 415 23.01 -9.11 6.26
C ALA A 415 22.34 -10.14 5.34
N LEU A 416 21.02 -10.01 5.11
CA LEU A 416 20.27 -10.88 4.21
C LEU A 416 20.81 -10.82 2.78
N ARG A 417 21.06 -9.61 2.25
CA ARG A 417 21.68 -9.41 0.93
C ARG A 417 23.05 -10.07 0.80
N ALA A 418 23.84 -10.06 1.87
CA ALA A 418 25.16 -10.69 1.90
C ALA A 418 25.11 -12.22 2.15
N GLY A 419 23.93 -12.80 2.38
CA GLY A 419 23.78 -14.21 2.76
C GLY A 419 24.29 -14.52 4.18
N ILE A 420 24.28 -13.52 5.06
CA ILE A 420 24.72 -13.63 6.46
C ILE A 420 23.49 -13.78 7.35
N ASP A 421 23.47 -14.82 8.20
CA ASP A 421 22.46 -14.93 9.26
C ASP A 421 22.59 -13.71 10.20
N PRO A 422 21.57 -12.86 10.33
CA PRO A 422 21.63 -11.66 11.18
C PRO A 422 21.99 -11.96 12.65
N SER A 423 21.70 -13.16 13.15
CA SER A 423 22.05 -13.57 14.51
C SER A 423 23.57 -13.81 14.70
N SER A 424 24.31 -14.09 13.63
CA SER A 424 25.76 -14.37 13.68
C SER A 424 26.60 -13.16 14.09
N VAL A 425 26.09 -11.95 13.81
CA VAL A 425 26.71 -10.67 14.20
C VAL A 425 26.23 -10.15 15.55
N ARG A 426 25.32 -10.86 16.23
CA ARG A 426 24.83 -10.52 17.59
C ARG A 426 25.59 -11.32 18.65
N ARG A 427 25.54 -10.86 19.90
CA ARG A 427 26.16 -11.55 21.06
C ARG A 427 25.17 -11.70 22.21
N PRO A 428 25.23 -12.82 22.96
CA PRO A 428 26.13 -13.97 22.75
C PRO A 428 25.75 -14.82 21.53
N LEU A 429 26.75 -15.34 20.81
CA LEU A 429 26.53 -16.26 19.68
C LEU A 429 26.25 -17.66 20.24
N ARG A 430 25.07 -18.21 19.95
CA ARG A 430 24.67 -19.54 20.44
C ARG A 430 25.37 -20.64 19.65
N SER A 431 25.80 -21.71 20.32
CA SER A 431 26.30 -22.90 19.64
C SER A 431 25.17 -23.65 18.92
N VAL A 432 25.50 -24.31 17.82
CA VAL A 432 24.56 -25.16 17.09
C VAL A 432 24.36 -26.46 17.88
N PRO A 433 23.11 -26.91 18.15
CA PRO A 433 22.87 -28.18 18.83
C PRO A 433 23.30 -29.36 17.95
N VAL A 434 23.94 -30.36 18.54
CA VAL A 434 24.35 -31.60 17.87
C VAL A 434 23.37 -32.71 18.26
N GLU A 435 22.59 -33.19 17.30
CA GLU A 435 21.71 -34.35 17.48
C GLU A 435 22.38 -35.62 16.91
N LYS A 436 22.39 -36.71 17.67
CA LYS A 436 22.91 -38.01 17.20
C LYS A 436 21.79 -38.78 16.52
N SER A 437 21.93 -39.09 15.23
CA SER A 437 20.98 -39.94 14.51
C SER A 437 20.94 -41.34 15.12
N ARG A 438 19.75 -41.86 15.43
CA ARG A 438 19.56 -43.28 15.76
C ARG A 438 19.26 -44.05 14.49
N THR A 439 19.99 -45.14 14.24
CA THR A 439 19.65 -46.09 13.18
C THR A 439 18.25 -46.65 13.49
N PRO A 440 17.31 -46.66 12.53
CA PRO A 440 16.02 -47.31 12.74
C PRO A 440 16.28 -48.75 13.19
N SER A 441 15.78 -49.15 14.34
CA SER A 441 15.89 -50.54 14.79
C SER A 441 15.23 -51.40 13.72
N ALA A 442 16.00 -52.28 13.09
CA ALA A 442 15.43 -53.32 12.23
C ALA A 442 14.34 -54.01 13.04
N LEU A 443 13.09 -53.94 12.56
CA LEU A 443 12.02 -54.81 13.01
C LEU A 443 12.53 -56.24 12.81
N THR A 444 13.06 -56.84 13.87
CA THR A 444 13.30 -58.27 13.95
C THR A 444 11.93 -58.92 13.87
N GLY A 445 11.60 -59.40 12.68
CA GLY A 445 10.52 -60.38 12.53
C GLY A 445 10.87 -61.62 13.34
N ALA A 446 9.95 -62.01 14.20
CA ALA A 446 9.74 -63.38 14.64
C ALA A 446 8.24 -63.55 14.86
#